data_AF-A0A6N7PWL4-F1
#
_entry.id   AF-A0A6N7PWL4-F1
#
_cell.length_a   1.000
_cell.length_b   1.000
_cell.length_c   1.000
_cell.angle_alpha   90.00
_cell.angle_beta   90.00
_cell.angle_gamma   90.00
#
_symmetry.space_group_name_H-M   'P 1'
#
loop_
_entity.id
_entity.type
_entity.pdbx_description
1 polymer ?
#
loop_
_entity_poly.entity_id
_entity_poly.type
_entity_poly.pdbx_seq_one_letter_code
_entity_poly.pdbx_strand_id
1 'polypeptide(L)'
;MLLLEILRAALAYQHAAVYVANYAVALRKQGREAHAEGVVHYALSRMRPDADGFVSFARLRDILCDISTSGTLVPALLRLENAGVVSIERTQEAPSLPNRVQLRIPL
;
A
#
# COMPACT_ATOMS: atom_id res chain seq x y z
N MET A 1 12.60 -6.77 19.94
CA MET A 1 11.57 -7.84 19.94
C MET A 1 10.23 -7.18 19.61
N LEU A 2 9.79 -7.17 18.35
CA LEU A 2 8.59 -6.45 17.93
C LEU A 2 7.34 -6.83 18.74
N LEU A 3 7.14 -8.11 19.01
CA LEU A 3 5.99 -8.58 19.81
C LEU A 3 6.01 -8.04 21.24
N LEU A 4 7.20 -7.91 21.84
CA LEU A 4 7.35 -7.34 23.18
C LEU A 4 7.11 -5.83 23.17
N GLU A 5 7.45 -5.14 22.08
CA GLU A 5 7.15 -3.71 21.90
C GLU A 5 5.65 -3.47 21.77
N ILE A 6 4.93 -4.32 21.03
CA ILE A 6 3.47 -4.28 20.94
C ILE A 6 2.83 -4.48 22.32
N LEU A 7 3.28 -5.46 23.10
CA LEU A 7 2.77 -5.70 24.47
C LEU A 7 2.94 -4.48 25.40
N ARG A 8 3.96 -3.65 25.17
CA ARG A 8 4.25 -2.45 25.97
C ARG A 8 3.62 -1.17 25.43
N ALA A 9 3.15 -1.19 24.18
CA ALA A 9 2.55 -0.02 23.55
C ALA A 9 1.20 0.32 24.20
N ALA A 10 0.75 1.57 24.06
CA ALA A 10 -0.57 1.97 24.52
C ALA A 10 -1.68 1.13 23.86
N LEU A 11 -2.80 0.94 24.55
CA LEU A 11 -3.90 0.06 24.12
C LEU A 11 -4.38 0.35 22.69
N ALA A 12 -4.45 1.62 22.28
CA ALA A 12 -4.83 2.00 20.93
C ALA A 12 -3.89 1.42 19.86
N TYR A 13 -2.58 1.38 20.12
CA TYR A 13 -1.61 0.79 19.20
C TYR A 13 -1.67 -0.74 19.20
N GLN A 14 -2.00 -1.36 20.33
CA GLN A 14 -2.25 -2.81 20.39
C GLN A 14 -3.45 -3.20 19.52
N HIS A 15 -4.57 -2.47 19.65
CA HIS A 15 -5.75 -2.70 18.81
C HIS A 15 -5.44 -2.48 17.33
N ALA A 16 -4.70 -1.43 16.99
CA ALA A 16 -4.27 -1.19 15.61
C ALA A 16 -3.39 -2.33 15.07
N ALA A 17 -2.46 -2.84 15.87
CA ALA A 17 -1.60 -3.96 15.49
C ALA A 17 -2.42 -5.25 15.23
N VAL A 18 -3.38 -5.55 16.10
CA VAL A 18 -4.29 -6.70 15.93
C VAL A 18 -5.14 -6.55 14.67
N TYR A 19 -5.69 -5.36 14.43
CA TYR A 19 -6.46 -5.07 13.22
C TYR A 19 -5.63 -5.31 11.95
N VAL A 20 -4.43 -4.72 11.87
CA VAL A 20 -3.55 -4.87 10.70
C VAL A 20 -3.13 -6.32 10.49
N ALA A 21 -2.84 -7.06 11.57
CA ALA A 21 -2.51 -8.47 11.49
C ALA A 21 -3.68 -9.31 10.95
N ASN A 22 -4.90 -9.08 11.46
CA ASN A 22 -6.11 -9.77 10.99
C ASN A 22 -6.41 -9.45 9.52
N TYR A 23 -6.29 -8.18 9.13
CA TYR A 23 -6.45 -7.75 7.74
C TYR A 23 -5.45 -8.45 6.81
N ALA A 24 -4.16 -8.46 7.17
CA ALA A 24 -3.12 -9.15 6.39
C ALA A 24 -3.38 -10.66 6.29
N VAL A 25 -3.81 -11.32 7.37
CA VAL A 25 -4.17 -12.74 7.36
C VAL A 25 -5.37 -13.00 6.44
N ALA A 26 -6.40 -12.15 6.48
CA ALA A 26 -7.57 -12.29 5.62
C ALA A 26 -7.18 -12.21 4.13
N LEU A 27 -6.32 -11.26 3.76
CA LEU A 27 -5.83 -11.14 2.39
C LEU A 27 -4.95 -12.32 1.96
N ARG A 28 -4.09 -12.84 2.85
CA ARG A 28 -3.28 -14.04 2.54
C ARG A 28 -4.14 -15.25 2.22
N LYS A 29 -5.30 -15.40 2.87
CA LYS A 29 -6.26 -16.47 2.57
C LYS A 29 -6.87 -16.34 1.17
N GLN A 30 -6.95 -15.12 0.64
CA GLN A 30 -7.45 -14.86 -0.72
C GLN A 30 -6.36 -15.02 -1.79
N GLY A 31 -5.09 -15.08 -1.38
CA GLY A 31 -3.95 -15.37 -2.26
C GLY A 31 -2.86 -14.32 -2.19
N ARG A 32 -1.76 -14.60 -2.91
CA ARG A 32 -0.57 -13.74 -2.90
C ARG A 32 -0.83 -12.36 -3.53
N GLU A 33 -1.65 -12.32 -4.58
CA GLU A 33 -1.97 -11.07 -5.29
C GLU A 33 -2.85 -10.15 -4.45
N ALA A 34 -3.92 -10.69 -3.84
CA ALA A 34 -4.78 -9.96 -2.91
C ALA A 34 -3.99 -9.40 -1.72
N HIS A 35 -3.05 -10.18 -1.17
CA HIS A 35 -2.14 -9.69 -0.13
C HIS A 35 -1.26 -8.54 -0.62
N ALA A 36 -0.69 -8.62 -1.82
CA ALA A 36 0.13 -7.53 -2.38
C ALA A 36 -0.70 -6.25 -2.60
N GLU A 37 -1.90 -6.37 -3.18
CA GLU A 37 -2.83 -5.26 -3.39
C GLU A 37 -3.22 -4.61 -2.07
N GLY A 38 -3.64 -5.41 -1.09
CA GLY A 38 -4.08 -4.87 0.19
C GLY A 38 -2.95 -4.21 0.99
N VAL A 39 -1.70 -4.66 0.86
CA VAL A 39 -0.54 -3.95 1.43
C VAL A 39 -0.34 -2.59 0.77
N VAL A 40 -0.41 -2.52 -0.57
CA VAL A 40 -0.26 -1.27 -1.31
C VAL A 40 -1.41 -0.30 -1.00
N HIS A 41 -2.64 -0.80 -0.97
CA HIS A 41 -3.83 -0.02 -0.62
C HIS A 41 -3.76 0.51 0.81
N TYR A 42 -3.35 -0.34 1.76
CA TYR A 42 -3.14 0.07 3.15
C TYR A 42 -2.02 1.11 3.27
N ALA A 43 -0.89 0.95 2.57
CA ALA A 43 0.17 1.95 2.60
C ALA A 43 -0.33 3.30 2.08
N LEU A 44 -0.99 3.31 0.91
CA LEU A 44 -1.54 4.52 0.31
C LEU A 44 -2.56 5.23 1.21
N SER A 45 -3.43 4.49 1.91
CA SER A 45 -4.45 5.09 2.80
C SER A 45 -3.86 5.76 4.04
N ARG A 46 -2.60 5.44 4.39
CA ARG A 46 -1.88 6.06 5.53
C ARG A 46 -0.88 7.12 5.09
N MET A 47 -0.63 7.25 3.79
CA MET A 47 0.27 8.27 3.26
C MET A 47 -0.46 9.61 3.10
N ARG A 48 0.20 10.69 3.52
CA ARG A 48 -0.27 12.05 3.23
C ARG A 48 -0.04 12.37 1.76
N PRO A 49 -1.07 12.68 0.96
CA PRO A 49 -0.91 13.11 -0.42
C PRO A 49 -0.36 14.54 -0.52
N ASP A 50 0.09 14.92 -1.71
CA ASP A 50 0.42 16.28 -2.09
C ASP A 50 -0.84 17.16 -2.26
N ALA A 51 -0.66 18.40 -2.71
CA ALA A 51 -1.76 19.36 -2.90
C ALA A 51 -2.78 18.91 -3.96
N ASP A 52 -2.36 18.08 -4.92
CA ASP A 52 -3.21 17.55 -5.99
C ASP A 52 -3.92 16.24 -5.57
N GLY A 53 -3.68 15.76 -4.35
CA GLY A 53 -4.24 14.52 -3.85
C GLY A 53 -3.46 13.27 -4.30
N PHE A 54 -2.22 13.42 -4.76
CA PHE A 54 -1.38 12.33 -5.23
C PHE A 54 -0.27 11.97 -4.25
N VAL A 55 0.18 10.72 -4.32
CA VAL A 55 1.37 10.24 -3.66
C VAL A 55 2.41 9.92 -4.73
N SER A 56 3.63 10.44 -4.58
CA SER A 56 4.71 10.12 -5.53
C SER A 56 5.07 8.64 -5.45
N PHE A 57 5.27 8.02 -6.62
CA PHE A 57 5.61 6.59 -6.70
C PHE A 57 6.95 6.29 -6.04
N ALA A 58 7.93 7.20 -6.15
CA ALA A 58 9.20 7.08 -5.45
C ALA A 58 9.00 6.95 -3.92
N ARG A 59 8.18 7.82 -3.32
CA ARG A 59 7.91 7.77 -1.88
C ARG A 59 7.18 6.49 -1.48
N LEU A 60 6.23 6.03 -2.29
CA LEU A 60 5.53 4.76 -2.05
C LEU A 60 6.51 3.58 -2.09
N ARG A 61 7.41 3.55 -3.08
CA ARG A 61 8.47 2.53 -3.20
C ARG A 61 9.42 2.57 -2.00
N ASP A 62 9.78 3.75 -1.52
CA ASP A 62 10.71 3.89 -0.40
C ASP A 62 10.08 3.40 0.91
N ILE A 63 8.77 3.60 1.12
CA ILE A 63 8.03 3.02 2.26
C ILE A 63 7.89 1.49 2.12
N LEU A 64 7.68 1.02 0.90
CA LEU A 64 7.50 -0.39 0.57
C LEU A 64 8.80 -0.99 0.02
N CYS A 65 9.93 -0.66 0.64
CA CYS A 65 11.26 -1.04 0.13
C CYS A 65 11.51 -2.56 0.13
N ASP A 66 10.79 -3.31 0.96
CA ASP A 66 10.91 -4.76 1.09
C ASP A 66 10.17 -5.55 -0.02
N ILE A 67 9.35 -4.88 -0.85
CA ILE A 67 8.65 -5.55 -1.96
C ILE A 67 9.28 -5.19 -3.31
N SER A 68 9.32 -6.17 -4.22
CA SER A 68 9.86 -5.97 -5.56
C SER A 68 9.04 -4.93 -6.33
N THR A 69 9.70 -3.88 -6.81
CA THR A 69 9.08 -2.82 -7.62
C THR A 69 8.41 -3.39 -8.86
N SER A 70 9.15 -4.11 -9.70
CA SER A 70 8.67 -4.67 -10.96
C SER A 70 7.85 -5.96 -10.77
N GLY A 71 8.20 -6.77 -9.76
CA GLY A 71 7.57 -8.08 -9.55
C GLY A 71 6.33 -8.07 -8.66
N THR A 72 6.08 -6.99 -7.91
CA THR A 72 4.97 -6.96 -6.94
C THR A 72 4.28 -5.60 -6.88
N LEU A 73 5.01 -4.51 -6.65
CA LEU A 73 4.41 -3.18 -6.45
C LEU A 73 3.70 -2.66 -7.70
N VAL A 74 4.38 -2.61 -8.86
CA VAL A 74 3.77 -2.14 -10.12
C VAL A 74 2.59 -3.03 -10.53
N PRO A 75 2.70 -4.38 -10.55
CA PRO A 75 1.55 -5.24 -10.81
C PRO A 75 0.38 -5.03 -9.86
N ALA A 76 0.63 -4.84 -8.56
CA ALA A 76 -0.42 -4.57 -7.58
C ALA A 76 -1.12 -3.22 -7.84
N LEU A 77 -0.35 -2.17 -8.16
CA LEU A 77 -0.90 -0.87 -8.54
C LEU A 77 -1.77 -0.96 -9.79
N LEU A 78 -1.34 -1.70 -10.82
CA LEU A 78 -2.12 -1.89 -12.04
C LEU A 78 -3.44 -2.64 -11.77
N ARG A 79 -3.43 -3.66 -10.92
CA ARG A 79 -4.66 -4.37 -10.53
C ARG A 79 -5.61 -3.46 -9.73
N LEU A 80 -5.07 -2.66 -8.82
CA LEU A 80 -5.84 -1.65 -8.08
C LEU A 80 -6.40 -0.55 -9.00
N GLU A 81 -5.67 -0.15 -10.04
CA GLU A 81 -6.13 0.81 -11.04
C GLU A 81 -7.28 0.23 -11.87
N ASN A 82 -7.13 -1.02 -12.33
CA ASN A 82 -8.18 -1.74 -13.05
C ASN A 82 -9.46 -1.94 -12.20
N ALA A 83 -9.32 -2.06 -10.89
CA ALA A 83 -10.43 -2.13 -9.94
C ALA A 83 -11.02 -0.75 -9.56
N GLY A 84 -10.46 0.35 -10.09
CA GLY A 84 -10.89 1.72 -9.79
C GLY A 84 -10.53 2.22 -8.39
N VAL A 85 -9.70 1.49 -7.64
CA VAL A 85 -9.29 1.84 -6.27
C VAL A 85 -8.25 2.97 -6.29
N VAL A 86 -7.39 2.99 -7.30
CA VAL A 86 -6.36 4.02 -7.50
C VAL A 86 -6.39 4.59 -8.92
N SER A 87 -5.81 5.77 -9.10
CA SER A 87 -5.56 6.40 -10.39
C SER A 87 -4.07 6.62 -10.54
N ILE A 88 -3.46 6.14 -11.64
CA ILE A 88 -2.01 6.24 -11.85
C ILE A 88 -1.72 7.25 -12.95
N GLU A 89 -0.93 8.27 -12.61
CA GLU A 89 -0.32 9.14 -13.60
C GLU A 89 1.09 8.66 -13.94
N ARG A 90 1.40 8.67 -15.24
CA ARG A 90 2.67 8.23 -15.83
C ARG A 90 3.31 9.41 -16.55
N THR A 91 4.64 9.48 -16.57
CA THR A 91 5.34 10.47 -17.42
C THR A 91 5.47 9.95 -18.85
N GLN A 92 5.61 10.86 -19.82
CA GLN A 92 5.84 10.49 -21.22
C GLN A 92 7.18 9.75 -21.43
N GLU A 93 8.17 10.01 -20.57
CA GLU A 93 9.52 9.42 -20.64
C GLU A 93 9.58 7.97 -20.15
N ALA A 94 8.66 7.57 -19.25
CA ALA A 94 8.63 6.22 -18.68
C ALA A 94 7.18 5.72 -18.53
N PRO A 95 6.49 5.42 -19.65
CA PRO A 95 5.07 5.05 -19.62
C PRO A 95 4.80 3.73 -18.87
N SER A 96 5.82 2.89 -18.70
CA SER A 96 5.71 1.62 -17.98
C SER A 96 5.76 1.75 -16.45
N LEU A 97 6.21 2.90 -15.92
CA LEU A 97 6.34 3.12 -14.48
C LEU A 97 5.35 4.19 -14.00
N PRO A 98 4.67 3.96 -12.87
CA PRO A 98 3.91 5.01 -12.20
C PRO A 98 4.81 6.19 -11.84
N ASN A 99 4.35 7.41 -12.07
CA ASN A 99 5.00 8.62 -11.55
C ASN A 99 4.38 9.02 -10.22
N ARG A 100 3.05 9.10 -10.19
CA ARG A 100 2.28 9.41 -8.98
C ARG A 100 0.95 8.67 -8.97
N VAL A 101 0.47 8.36 -7.78
CA VAL A 101 -0.71 7.51 -7.54
C VAL A 101 -1.69 8.27 -6.65
N GLN A 102 -2.95 8.36 -7.07
CA GLN A 102 -4.02 8.92 -6.28
C GLN A 102 -4.94 7.81 -5.79
N LEU A 103 -5.21 7.80 -4.48
CA LEU A 103 -6.18 6.89 -3.88
C LEU A 103 -7.60 7.42 -4.14
N ARG A 104 -8.46 6.58 -4.72
CA ARG A 104 -9.88 6.92 -5.00
C ARG A 104 -10.81 6.38 -3.92
N ILE A 105 -10.52 5.21 -3.39
CA ILE A 105 -11.35 4.52 -2.39
C ILE A 105 -10.51 4.26 -1.13
N PRO A 106 -10.72 4.98 -0.02
CA PRO A 106 -10.00 4.74 1.23
C PRO A 106 -10.45 3.42 1.90
N LEU A 107 -9.60 2.89 2.78
CA LEU A 107 -9.90 1.75 3.66
C LEU A 107 -10.81 2.14 4.82
#